data_AF-A0A944ZXU0-F1
#
_entry.id   AF-A0A944ZXU0-F1
#
_cell.length_a   1.000
_cell.length_b   1.000
_cell.length_c   1.000
_cell.angle_alpha   90.00
_cell.angle_beta   90.00
_cell.angle_gamma   90.00
#
_symmetry.space_group_name_H-M   'P 1'
#
loop_
_entity.id
_entity.type
_entity.pdbx_description
1 polymer ?
#
loop_
_entity_poly.entity_id
_entity_poly.type
_entity_poly.pdbx_seq_one_letter_code
_entity_poly.pdbx_strand_id
1 'polypeptide(L)'
;MTMTKNNNYIKRLIFSFLAVALIAIPTTVFSAAPDAVKTDQLEKGKKVYFKRCVWCHGIEGGGDGPAADRLFTRPRNFIQGTFKIRTTDSGELPMEADLIKTVKNGLQGSAMPAWGEFLAEDEIIAVVNFVKTLAQDRDFNDAEDEEVFVQDFGTNPWGTTGPYHLGIPQADIDAGKEIFIKNKCFECHGGEGRGDGNPTMKDDWGFPIVAADWQQCWNFRGARRDYFNPFNVVRTIATGLNGTPMPNFKDQIKGEDRWKVAAFVNSLCPRKKMDKLTAKPIPDFLIQSVYTEGPVSPKIDDPSWQSPDTDDRIVPVSEEIAANPKRHYIAMAGQITRGKRNFDPKTDNLWITSRWSAEENAVYYLVEYHLRFMSDDPEYPDAVAIQWPAKLQDLFGAEKPYFIMGDSKKPVDIWKANFMPKDYSATNAPKDGGYQLDVSVEEMTGHGFDALSAKESEAKVEVVDSIFKQGRVKVLFKRSLVTEGEFDVQIPTETFIPVAFLQWAGRDKEKDEHMAISTWYYTILKPALPQSLYYMPPIIAAIFVCFQGWLVWMTKRTRKMYDEGKMRRDELPK
;
A
#
# COMPACT_ATOMS: atom_id res chain seq x y z
N MET A 1 -63.86 68.53 55.27
CA MET A 1 -64.92 67.53 55.52
C MET A 1 -64.24 66.27 56.06
N THR A 2 -64.03 66.12 57.37
CA THR A 2 -64.98 65.56 58.37
C THR A 2 -65.42 64.16 57.98
N MET A 3 -64.98 63.06 58.62
CA MET A 3 -65.29 62.52 59.98
C MET A 3 -65.37 60.99 59.72
N THR A 4 -65.02 60.01 60.54
CA THR A 4 -64.97 59.76 62.00
C THR A 4 -64.05 58.53 62.20
N LYS A 5 -63.09 58.45 63.14
CA LYS A 5 -63.14 58.36 64.61
C LYS A 5 -63.83 57.11 65.21
N ASN A 6 -63.09 56.51 66.17
CA ASN A 6 -63.49 55.73 67.36
C ASN A 6 -63.70 54.22 67.22
N ASN A 7 -63.57 53.40 68.26
CA ASN A 7 -62.75 53.34 69.49
C ASN A 7 -63.18 52.01 70.20
N ASN A 8 -62.36 51.52 71.12
CA ASN A 8 -62.72 50.69 72.29
C ASN A 8 -62.75 49.14 72.25
N TYR A 9 -61.74 48.58 72.95
CA TYR A 9 -61.81 47.73 74.16
C TYR A 9 -62.54 46.35 74.18
N ILE A 10 -61.73 45.33 74.54
CA ILE A 10 -61.94 44.27 75.57
C ILE A 10 -62.33 42.84 75.14
N LYS A 11 -61.34 41.95 75.36
CA LYS A 11 -61.35 40.55 75.82
C LYS A 11 -62.08 39.49 74.96
N ARG A 12 -61.32 38.48 74.52
CA ARG A 12 -61.21 37.18 75.23
C ARG A 12 -60.17 36.25 74.60
N LEU A 13 -59.45 35.56 75.48
CA LEU A 13 -58.53 34.44 75.27
C LEU A 13 -58.94 33.50 74.12
N ILE A 14 -57.95 33.01 73.37
CA ILE A 14 -57.60 31.58 73.19
C ILE A 14 -56.55 31.41 72.07
N PHE A 15 -55.42 30.82 72.44
CA PHE A 15 -54.46 30.03 71.63
C PHE A 15 -53.78 30.68 70.41
N SER A 16 -52.50 31.02 70.56
CA SER A 16 -51.39 30.16 70.10
C SER A 16 -50.08 30.96 70.10
N PHE A 17 -49.09 30.44 70.83
CA PHE A 17 -47.72 30.93 70.88
C PHE A 17 -47.07 30.87 69.50
N LEU A 18 -46.59 32.00 68.97
CA LEU A 18 -45.56 32.03 67.94
C LEU A 18 -44.23 32.37 68.62
N ALA A 19 -43.47 31.33 68.98
CA ALA A 19 -42.09 31.46 69.39
C ALA A 19 -41.21 31.66 68.15
N VAL A 20 -40.36 32.69 68.23
CA VAL A 20 -39.27 32.97 67.28
C VAL A 20 -38.33 31.76 67.25
N ALA A 21 -38.30 31.04 66.14
CA ALA A 21 -37.28 30.01 65.87
C ALA A 21 -36.28 30.57 64.85
N LEU A 22 -35.02 30.69 65.28
CA LEU A 22 -33.87 30.76 64.38
C LEU A 22 -33.94 29.56 63.42
N ILE A 23 -34.15 29.82 62.14
CA ILE A 23 -33.91 28.83 61.09
C ILE A 23 -32.44 28.94 60.72
N ALA A 24 -31.62 28.05 61.28
CA ALA A 24 -30.36 27.69 60.68
C ALA A 24 -30.67 27.09 59.30
N ILE A 25 -30.36 27.81 58.23
CA ILE A 25 -30.42 27.27 56.87
C ILE A 25 -29.20 26.36 56.74
N PRO A 26 -29.36 25.03 56.61
CA PRO A 26 -28.23 24.20 56.24
C PRO A 26 -27.84 24.61 54.82
N THR A 27 -26.63 25.14 54.65
CA THR A 27 -26.00 25.23 53.33
C THR A 27 -25.73 23.81 52.86
N THR A 28 -26.75 23.19 52.27
CA THR A 28 -26.59 22.00 51.45
C THR A 28 -25.74 22.41 50.27
N VAL A 29 -24.48 22.01 50.30
CA VAL A 29 -23.62 21.96 49.13
C VAL A 29 -24.33 21.06 48.13
N PHE A 30 -24.97 21.66 47.12
CA PHE A 30 -25.44 20.93 45.95
C PHE A 30 -24.17 20.44 45.24
N SER A 31 -23.73 19.22 45.55
CA SER A 31 -22.91 18.46 44.62
C SER A 31 -23.77 18.29 43.37
N ALA A 32 -23.44 19.00 42.29
CA ALA A 32 -24.12 18.83 41.02
C ALA A 32 -24.10 17.34 40.69
N ALA A 33 -25.27 16.72 40.50
CA ALA A 33 -25.35 15.38 39.98
C ALA A 33 -24.57 15.34 38.64
N PRO A 34 -23.76 14.31 38.38
CA PRO A 34 -23.04 14.20 37.11
C PRO A 34 -24.06 14.34 35.96
N ASP A 35 -23.71 15.17 34.99
CA ASP A 35 -24.55 15.50 33.84
C ASP A 35 -25.05 14.19 33.19
N ALA A 36 -26.36 13.95 33.25
CA ALA A 36 -26.97 12.68 32.85
C ALA A 36 -26.68 12.36 31.37
N VAL A 37 -26.50 13.40 30.54
CA VAL A 37 -26.12 13.28 29.13
C VAL A 37 -24.68 12.77 28.97
N LYS A 38 -23.74 13.25 29.79
CA LYS A 38 -22.35 12.76 29.79
C LYS A 38 -22.27 11.30 30.26
N THR A 39 -23.09 10.94 31.24
CA THR A 39 -23.17 9.56 31.76
C THR A 39 -23.71 8.59 30.71
N ASP A 40 -24.77 8.97 29.98
CA ASP A 40 -25.32 8.16 28.89
C ASP A 40 -24.33 7.98 27.73
N GLN A 41 -23.61 9.04 27.36
CA GLN A 41 -22.55 8.99 26.35
C GLN A 41 -21.40 8.06 26.74
N LEU A 42 -20.95 8.09 28.00
CA LEU A 42 -19.90 7.20 28.49
C LEU A 42 -20.35 5.73 28.50
N GLU A 43 -21.57 5.43 28.95
CA GLU A 43 -22.11 4.06 28.92
C GLU A 43 -22.31 3.55 27.49
N LYS A 44 -22.74 4.41 26.57
CA LYS A 44 -22.78 4.10 25.14
C LYS A 44 -21.39 3.80 24.59
N GLY A 45 -20.41 4.65 24.90
CA GLY A 45 -19.01 4.47 24.48
C GLY A 45 -18.41 3.18 25.00
N LYS A 46 -18.67 2.86 26.27
CA LYS A 46 -18.28 1.59 26.91
C LYS A 46 -18.86 0.38 26.17
N LYS A 47 -20.15 0.40 25.82
CA LYS A 47 -20.77 -0.69 25.05
C LYS A 47 -20.10 -0.88 23.69
N VAL A 48 -19.79 0.20 22.98
CA VAL A 48 -19.07 0.13 21.70
C VAL A 48 -17.66 -0.43 21.90
N TYR A 49 -16.93 0.07 22.89
CA TYR A 49 -15.56 -0.37 23.20
C TYR A 49 -15.49 -1.88 23.48
N PHE A 50 -16.33 -2.38 24.38
CA PHE A 50 -16.35 -3.81 24.75
C PHE A 50 -16.87 -4.72 23.63
N LYS A 51 -17.66 -4.19 22.68
CA LYS A 51 -18.13 -4.95 21.52
C LYS A 51 -17.07 -5.03 20.42
N ARG A 52 -16.25 -3.99 20.25
CA ARG A 52 -15.42 -3.79 19.04
C ARG A 52 -13.93 -3.57 19.29
N CYS A 53 -13.55 -2.81 20.31
CA CYS A 53 -12.19 -2.32 20.52
C CYS A 53 -11.38 -3.20 21.50
N VAL A 54 -12.05 -3.78 22.50
CA VAL A 54 -11.43 -4.55 23.60
C VAL A 54 -10.57 -5.72 23.13
N TRP A 55 -10.92 -6.35 22.01
CA TRP A 55 -10.20 -7.50 21.46
C TRP A 55 -8.76 -7.20 21.08
N CYS A 56 -8.48 -5.93 20.75
CA CYS A 56 -7.14 -5.45 20.44
C CYS A 56 -6.59 -4.59 21.57
N HIS A 57 -7.37 -3.64 22.08
CA HIS A 57 -6.89 -2.64 23.03
C HIS A 57 -6.94 -3.08 24.51
N GLY A 58 -7.53 -4.24 24.82
CA GLY A 58 -7.59 -4.76 26.19
C GLY A 58 -8.73 -4.17 27.02
N ILE A 59 -9.03 -4.81 28.16
CA ILE A 59 -10.13 -4.41 29.05
C ILE A 59 -9.88 -3.03 29.65
N GLU A 60 -8.63 -2.79 30.09
CA GLU A 60 -8.20 -1.53 30.72
C GLU A 60 -7.60 -0.54 29.71
N GLY A 61 -7.57 -0.89 28.42
CA GLY A 61 -6.95 -0.04 27.40
C GLY A 61 -5.44 -0.19 27.30
N GLY A 62 -4.84 -1.22 27.90
CA GLY A 62 -3.38 -1.45 27.92
C GLY A 62 -2.75 -1.81 26.57
N GLY A 63 -3.54 -2.01 25.52
CA GLY A 63 -3.03 -2.48 24.22
C GLY A 63 -2.69 -3.98 24.21
N ASP A 64 -3.21 -4.71 25.18
CA ASP A 64 -2.92 -6.10 25.55
C ASP A 64 -4.12 -7.04 25.34
N GLY A 65 -5.04 -6.66 24.44
CA GLY A 65 -6.19 -7.49 24.10
C GLY A 65 -5.76 -8.84 23.50
N PRO A 66 -6.67 -9.85 23.46
CA PRO A 66 -6.35 -11.19 22.97
C PRO A 66 -5.72 -11.25 21.56
N ALA A 67 -5.91 -10.23 20.72
CA ALA A 67 -5.30 -10.13 19.39
C ALA A 67 -3.91 -9.48 19.37
N ALA A 68 -3.49 -8.78 20.43
CA ALA A 68 -2.31 -7.91 20.44
C ALA A 68 -1.01 -8.62 20.04
N ASP A 69 -0.78 -9.86 20.52
CA ASP A 69 0.43 -10.65 20.21
C ASP A 69 0.49 -11.15 18.77
N ARG A 70 -0.61 -11.08 18.03
CA ARG A 70 -0.68 -11.53 16.62
C ARG A 70 -0.52 -10.37 15.64
N LEU A 71 -0.31 -9.15 16.12
CA LEU A 71 -0.22 -7.95 15.31
C LEU A 71 1.19 -7.39 15.36
N PHE A 72 1.79 -7.19 14.18
CA PHE A 72 3.09 -6.52 14.06
C PHE A 72 3.07 -5.14 14.71
N THR A 73 2.06 -4.35 14.37
CA THR A 73 1.82 -3.07 15.01
C THR A 73 1.00 -3.30 16.27
N ARG A 74 1.65 -3.21 17.43
CA ARG A 74 0.95 -3.34 18.71
C ARG A 74 -0.22 -2.34 18.81
N PRO A 75 -1.40 -2.77 19.30
CA PRO A 75 -2.49 -1.87 19.63
C PRO A 75 -2.03 -0.75 20.57
N ARG A 76 -2.68 0.41 20.48
CA ARG A 76 -2.35 1.56 21.32
C ARG A 76 -2.67 1.25 22.78
N ASN A 77 -1.68 1.43 23.65
CA ASN A 77 -1.88 1.55 25.09
C ASN A 77 -2.41 2.96 25.39
N PHE A 78 -3.63 3.05 25.93
CA PHE A 78 -4.30 4.30 26.27
C PHE A 78 -3.96 4.79 27.68
N ILE A 79 -3.51 3.91 28.58
CA ILE A 79 -3.19 4.21 29.99
C ILE A 79 -2.23 5.39 30.10
N GLN A 80 -1.23 5.45 29.20
CA GLN A 80 -0.21 6.49 29.23
C GLN A 80 -0.60 7.81 28.55
N GLY A 81 -1.80 7.91 27.96
CA GLY A 81 -2.22 9.10 27.21
C GLY A 81 -1.32 9.45 26.01
N THR A 82 -0.53 8.51 25.50
CA THR A 82 0.47 8.78 24.45
C THR A 82 -0.02 8.39 23.06
N PHE A 83 -0.36 9.39 22.23
CA PHE A 83 -0.93 9.17 20.89
C PHE A 83 0.03 9.57 19.77
N LYS A 84 0.00 8.82 18.65
CA LYS A 84 0.91 9.05 17.51
C LYS A 84 0.39 10.10 16.54
N ILE A 85 -0.90 10.03 16.18
CA ILE A 85 -1.52 10.90 15.18
C ILE A 85 -2.22 12.06 15.88
N ARG A 86 -1.65 13.25 15.77
CA ARG A 86 -2.04 14.46 16.51
C ARG A 86 -1.82 15.71 15.66
N THR A 87 -2.52 16.78 16.01
CA THR A 87 -2.31 18.15 15.51
C THR A 87 -1.70 19.09 16.57
N THR A 88 -1.34 18.54 17.72
CA THR A 88 -0.82 19.23 18.90
C THR A 88 0.70 19.10 18.99
N ASP A 89 1.31 19.86 19.89
CA ASP A 89 2.76 19.88 20.07
C ASP A 89 3.31 18.52 20.53
N SER A 90 4.58 18.25 20.24
CA SER A 90 5.20 16.97 20.63
C SER A 90 5.19 16.81 22.15
N GLY A 91 4.81 15.63 22.64
CA GLY A 91 4.58 15.38 24.07
C GLY A 91 3.13 15.60 24.54
N GLU A 92 2.33 16.40 23.84
CA GLU A 92 0.97 16.76 24.29
C GLU A 92 -0.11 15.74 23.93
N LEU A 93 -1.25 15.83 24.64
CA LEU A 93 -2.46 15.08 24.35
C LEU A 93 -3.02 15.41 22.95
N PRO A 94 -3.69 14.45 22.28
CA PRO A 94 -4.42 14.71 21.03
C PRO A 94 -5.63 15.60 21.26
N MET A 95 -6.03 16.36 20.23
CA MET A 95 -7.37 16.94 20.19
C MET A 95 -8.42 15.84 20.07
N GLU A 96 -9.64 16.08 20.58
CA GLU A 96 -10.76 15.14 20.40
C GLU A 96 -11.02 14.86 18.91
N ALA A 97 -10.89 15.88 18.06
CA ALA A 97 -11.00 15.73 16.61
C ALA A 97 -9.96 14.77 16.01
N ASP A 98 -8.74 14.72 16.56
CA ASP A 98 -7.70 13.78 16.10
C ASP A 98 -8.09 12.34 16.43
N LEU A 99 -8.64 12.11 17.62
CA LEU A 99 -9.13 10.80 18.06
C LEU A 99 -10.33 10.35 17.24
N ILE A 100 -11.33 11.22 17.03
CA ILE A 100 -12.49 10.95 16.19
C ILE A 100 -12.04 10.61 14.77
N LYS A 101 -11.15 11.42 14.17
CA LYS A 101 -10.63 11.16 12.83
C LYS A 101 -9.88 9.82 12.75
N THR A 102 -9.10 9.49 13.79
CA THR A 102 -8.38 8.22 13.88
C THR A 102 -9.32 7.02 13.96
N VAL A 103 -10.40 7.08 14.76
CA VAL A 103 -11.38 5.99 14.85
C VAL A 103 -12.20 5.88 13.57
N LYS A 104 -12.68 7.02 13.04
CA LYS A 104 -13.51 7.09 11.84
C LYS A 104 -12.78 6.53 10.62
N ASN A 105 -11.52 6.94 10.43
CA ASN A 105 -10.72 6.55 9.26
C ASN A 105 -9.83 5.34 9.51
N GLY A 106 -9.64 4.89 10.74
CA GLY A 106 -8.69 3.83 11.06
C GLY A 106 -7.23 4.23 10.82
N LEU A 107 -6.33 3.26 10.95
CA LEU A 107 -4.89 3.45 10.70
C LEU A 107 -4.43 2.46 9.64
N GLN A 108 -4.25 2.96 8.42
CA GLN A 108 -3.70 2.20 7.32
C GLN A 108 -2.27 1.71 7.65
N GLY A 109 -1.88 0.54 7.11
CA GLY A 109 -0.63 -0.13 7.50
C GLY A 109 -0.66 -0.71 8.93
N SER A 110 -1.84 -0.86 9.52
CA SER A 110 -2.08 -1.55 10.79
C SER A 110 -3.40 -2.33 10.74
N ALA A 111 -3.68 -3.11 11.78
CA ALA A 111 -4.95 -3.82 11.91
C ALA A 111 -6.13 -2.95 12.40
N MET A 112 -5.94 -1.64 12.61
CA MET A 112 -7.01 -0.75 13.06
C MET A 112 -7.93 -0.36 11.89
N PRO A 113 -9.17 -0.89 11.82
CA PRO A 113 -10.06 -0.67 10.69
C PRO A 113 -10.68 0.74 10.72
N ALA A 114 -11.26 1.16 9.59
CA ALA A 114 -12.04 2.38 9.51
C ALA A 114 -13.46 2.13 10.05
N TRP A 115 -13.76 2.67 11.23
CA TRP A 115 -15.06 2.43 11.88
C TRP A 115 -16.19 3.32 11.36
N GLY A 116 -15.88 4.37 10.59
CA GLY A 116 -16.88 5.29 10.04
C GLY A 116 -17.90 4.65 9.08
N GLU A 117 -17.65 3.45 8.59
CA GLU A 117 -18.60 2.69 7.75
C GLU A 117 -19.46 1.71 8.57
N PHE A 118 -19.12 1.48 9.84
CA PHE A 118 -19.76 0.48 10.70
C PHE A 118 -20.40 1.07 11.96
N LEU A 119 -19.99 2.27 12.36
CA LEU A 119 -20.48 3.00 13.53
C LEU A 119 -21.06 4.34 13.10
N ALA A 120 -22.14 4.75 13.76
CA ALA A 120 -22.68 6.09 13.61
C ALA A 120 -21.74 7.13 14.26
N GLU A 121 -21.85 8.39 13.84
CA GLU A 121 -20.96 9.46 14.31
C GLU A 121 -21.04 9.68 15.83
N ASP A 122 -22.24 9.55 16.39
CA ASP A 122 -22.47 9.63 17.83
C ASP A 122 -21.90 8.43 18.60
N GLU A 123 -21.87 7.23 18.02
CA GLU A 123 -21.16 6.07 18.58
C GLU A 123 -19.64 6.26 18.58
N ILE A 124 -19.10 6.90 17.53
CA ILE A 124 -17.67 7.23 17.44
C ILE A 124 -17.29 8.26 18.51
N ILE A 125 -18.07 9.32 18.66
CA ILE A 125 -17.85 10.33 19.71
C ILE A 125 -17.95 9.69 21.10
N ALA A 126 -18.96 8.85 21.33
CA ALA A 126 -19.14 8.15 22.59
C ALA A 126 -17.93 7.26 22.94
N VAL A 127 -17.43 6.44 22.00
CA VAL A 127 -16.28 5.57 22.26
C VAL A 127 -14.99 6.35 22.45
N VAL A 128 -14.80 7.47 21.74
CA VAL A 128 -13.64 8.36 21.96
C VAL A 128 -13.66 8.93 23.37
N ASN A 129 -14.83 9.41 23.83
CA ASN A 129 -14.97 9.91 25.20
C ASN A 129 -14.71 8.82 26.24
N PHE A 130 -15.18 7.59 26.02
CA PHE A 130 -14.82 6.47 26.88
C PHE A 130 -13.31 6.16 26.87
N VAL A 131 -12.66 6.15 25.70
CA VAL A 131 -11.21 5.91 25.60
C VAL A 131 -10.39 6.96 26.37
N LYS A 132 -10.81 8.23 26.34
CA LYS A 132 -10.16 9.29 27.13
C LYS A 132 -10.19 8.98 28.64
N THR A 133 -11.22 8.31 29.14
CA THR A 133 -11.30 7.89 30.56
C THR A 133 -10.41 6.70 30.92
N LEU A 134 -9.84 6.02 29.92
CA LEU A 134 -8.90 4.91 30.14
C LEU A 134 -7.44 5.39 30.32
N ALA A 135 -7.16 6.66 30.04
CA ALA A 135 -5.87 7.26 30.38
C ALA A 135 -5.78 7.41 31.90
N GLN A 136 -4.66 6.94 32.48
CA GLN A 136 -4.40 6.96 33.93
C GLN A 136 -3.22 7.88 34.26
N ASP A 137 -2.21 7.93 33.38
CA ASP A 137 -1.01 8.75 33.61
C ASP A 137 -1.24 10.22 33.26
N ARG A 138 -2.34 10.54 32.58
CA ARG A 138 -2.72 11.88 32.11
C ARG A 138 -4.23 12.06 32.20
N ASP A 139 -4.68 13.26 32.54
CA ASP A 139 -6.10 13.60 32.60
C ASP A 139 -6.49 14.56 31.46
N PHE A 140 -7.36 14.09 30.56
CA PHE A 140 -7.90 14.90 29.47
C PHE A 140 -8.79 16.08 29.91
N ASN A 141 -9.18 16.15 31.19
CA ASN A 141 -10.00 17.22 31.75
C ASN A 141 -9.22 18.22 32.60
N ASP A 142 -7.93 17.98 32.82
CA ASP A 142 -7.08 18.86 33.62
C ASP A 142 -6.54 20.01 32.76
N ALA A 143 -7.36 21.04 32.58
CA ALA A 143 -6.99 22.20 31.78
C ALA A 143 -5.91 23.08 32.43
N GLU A 144 -5.51 22.83 33.68
CA GLU A 144 -4.45 23.57 34.36
C GLU A 144 -3.07 22.95 34.10
N ASP A 145 -2.97 21.61 34.14
CA ASP A 145 -1.71 20.89 33.91
C ASP A 145 -1.54 20.36 32.46
N GLU A 146 -2.61 20.35 31.64
CA GLU A 146 -2.61 19.87 30.25
C GLU A 146 -2.96 20.99 29.25
N GLU A 147 -2.17 22.07 29.22
CA GLU A 147 -2.24 23.05 28.14
C GLU A 147 -1.84 22.40 26.80
N VAL A 148 -2.73 22.52 25.81
CA VAL A 148 -2.56 21.93 24.48
C VAL A 148 -2.33 23.02 23.45
N PHE A 149 -1.16 23.03 22.82
CA PHE A 149 -0.81 23.93 21.74
C PHE A 149 -1.08 23.27 20.39
N VAL A 150 -2.16 23.71 19.74
CA VAL A 150 -2.46 23.29 18.36
C VAL A 150 -1.46 23.94 17.41
N GLN A 151 -0.77 23.11 16.63
CA GLN A 151 0.22 23.59 15.68
C GLN A 151 -0.43 24.22 14.45
N ASP A 152 0.16 25.33 14.01
CA ASP A 152 -0.05 25.87 12.68
C ASP A 152 0.89 25.18 11.69
N PHE A 153 0.30 24.46 10.73
CA PHE A 153 1.02 23.76 9.67
C PHE A 153 1.24 24.64 8.43
N GLY A 154 0.72 25.87 8.43
CA GLY A 154 0.65 26.73 7.27
C GLY A 154 -0.32 26.21 6.21
N THR A 155 -0.39 26.92 5.08
CA THR A 155 -1.17 26.52 3.92
C THR A 155 -0.28 25.86 2.88
N ASN A 156 -0.84 24.93 2.10
CA ASN A 156 -0.16 24.33 0.97
C ASN A 156 0.23 25.44 -0.05
N PRO A 157 1.53 25.71 -0.26
CA PRO A 157 1.99 26.81 -1.11
C PRO A 157 1.56 26.69 -2.57
N TRP A 158 1.43 25.46 -3.07
CA TRP A 158 1.15 25.19 -4.49
C TRP A 158 -0.33 24.90 -4.76
N GLY A 159 -1.18 24.79 -3.73
CA GLY A 159 -2.64 24.60 -3.89
C GLY A 159 -3.06 23.33 -4.63
N THR A 160 -2.15 22.36 -4.79
CA THR A 160 -2.38 21.14 -5.58
C THR A 160 -3.25 20.12 -4.84
N THR A 161 -4.15 19.46 -5.57
CA THR A 161 -5.14 18.49 -5.04
C THR A 161 -4.96 17.06 -5.57
N GLY A 162 -4.01 16.84 -6.50
CA GLY A 162 -3.62 15.52 -7.03
C GLY A 162 -2.48 14.86 -6.23
N PRO A 163 -1.79 13.83 -6.77
CA PRO A 163 -0.51 13.40 -6.23
C PRO A 163 0.39 14.63 -6.09
N TYR A 164 0.71 14.97 -4.83
CA TYR A 164 1.16 16.31 -4.46
C TYR A 164 2.34 16.80 -5.31
N HIS A 165 3.30 15.91 -5.55
CA HIS A 165 4.51 16.19 -6.32
C HIS A 165 4.26 16.57 -7.79
N LEU A 166 3.15 16.13 -8.42
CA LEU A 166 2.91 16.38 -9.85
C LEU A 166 2.65 17.86 -10.19
N GLY A 167 2.24 18.65 -9.20
CA GLY A 167 2.04 20.10 -9.39
C GLY A 167 3.13 20.95 -8.74
N ILE A 168 4.28 20.36 -8.41
CA ILE A 168 5.39 21.02 -7.72
C ILE A 168 6.61 21.06 -8.64
N PRO A 169 7.32 22.20 -8.75
CA PRO A 169 8.56 22.27 -9.50
C PRO A 169 9.60 21.25 -9.02
N GLN A 170 10.32 20.61 -9.95
CA GLN A 170 11.35 19.63 -9.61
C GLN A 170 12.40 20.20 -8.65
N ALA A 171 12.77 21.48 -8.81
CA ALA A 171 13.71 22.15 -7.91
C ALA A 171 13.25 22.18 -6.44
N ASP A 172 11.95 22.28 -6.17
CA ASP A 172 11.40 22.25 -4.81
C ASP A 172 11.38 20.83 -4.23
N ILE A 173 11.18 19.82 -5.07
CA ILE A 173 11.31 18.39 -4.71
C ILE A 173 12.77 18.09 -4.35
N ASP A 174 13.72 18.56 -5.16
CA ASP A 174 15.16 18.39 -4.94
C ASP A 174 15.61 19.10 -3.66
N ALA A 175 15.12 20.33 -3.41
CA ALA A 175 15.36 21.03 -2.14
C ALA A 175 14.79 20.25 -0.93
N GLY A 176 13.62 19.62 -1.08
CA GLY A 176 13.06 18.70 -0.08
C GLY A 176 13.99 17.53 0.24
N LYS A 177 14.63 16.94 -0.78
CA LYS A 177 15.63 15.87 -0.63
C LYS A 177 16.88 16.37 0.10
N GLU A 178 17.35 17.57 -0.20
CA GLU A 178 18.49 18.17 0.51
C GLU A 178 18.19 18.37 2.01
N ILE A 179 16.99 18.87 2.33
CA ILE A 179 16.54 19.02 3.74
C ILE A 179 16.48 17.65 4.43
N PHE A 180 15.96 16.63 3.74
CA PHE A 180 15.93 15.25 4.24
C PHE A 180 17.33 14.72 4.58
N ILE A 181 18.32 14.94 3.72
CA ILE A 181 19.71 14.54 3.96
C ILE A 181 20.33 15.37 5.10
N LYS A 182 20.16 16.69 5.08
CA LYS A 182 20.70 17.61 6.08
C LYS A 182 20.24 17.28 7.51
N ASN A 183 18.98 16.86 7.66
CA ASN A 183 18.41 16.48 8.94
C ASN A 183 18.59 14.99 9.27
N LYS A 184 19.38 14.26 8.48
CA LYS A 184 19.73 12.85 8.71
C LYS A 184 18.54 11.89 8.78
N CYS A 185 17.44 12.24 8.13
CA CYS A 185 16.23 11.41 8.11
C CYS A 185 16.50 10.01 7.52
N PHE A 186 17.51 9.89 6.65
CA PHE A 186 17.95 8.62 6.06
C PHE A 186 18.51 7.62 7.08
N GLU A 187 18.98 8.05 8.26
CA GLU A 187 19.48 7.14 9.30
C GLU A 187 18.39 6.18 9.78
N CYS A 188 17.11 6.58 9.69
CA CYS A 188 15.96 5.71 10.02
C CYS A 188 15.19 5.29 8.76
N HIS A 189 14.95 6.22 7.83
CA HIS A 189 14.10 5.98 6.66
C HIS A 189 14.83 5.34 5.47
N GLY A 190 16.17 5.27 5.49
CA GLY A 190 17.00 4.84 4.36
C GLY A 190 17.10 5.91 3.27
N GLY A 191 18.14 5.83 2.42
CA GLY A 191 18.40 6.83 1.37
C GLY A 191 17.31 6.91 0.30
N GLU A 192 16.64 5.78 0.02
CA GLU A 192 15.50 5.67 -0.91
C GLU A 192 14.13 5.68 -0.23
N GLY A 193 14.09 5.90 1.10
CA GLY A 193 12.84 6.01 1.85
C GLY A 193 12.10 4.69 2.11
N ARG A 194 12.77 3.52 2.10
CA ARG A 194 12.11 2.21 2.33
C ARG A 194 11.98 1.80 3.79
N GLY A 195 12.53 2.59 4.71
CA GLY A 195 12.59 2.27 6.13
C GLY A 195 13.66 1.25 6.48
N ASP A 196 14.73 1.19 5.71
CA ASP A 196 15.87 0.28 5.82
C ASP A 196 17.11 0.93 6.47
N GLY A 197 16.94 2.09 7.13
CA GLY A 197 18.06 2.82 7.74
C GLY A 197 18.57 2.23 9.06
N ASN A 198 17.66 1.84 9.96
CA ASN A 198 18.03 1.31 11.26
C ASN A 198 17.11 0.15 11.69
N PRO A 199 17.63 -1.10 11.78
CA PRO A 199 16.84 -2.27 12.15
C PRO A 199 16.61 -2.42 13.67
N THR A 200 17.28 -1.62 14.50
CA THR A 200 17.32 -1.80 15.98
C THR A 200 16.38 -0.88 16.74
N MET A 201 15.64 -0.02 16.03
CA MET A 201 14.73 0.94 16.61
C MET A 201 13.64 0.27 17.46
N LYS A 202 13.35 0.88 18.61
CA LYS A 202 12.29 0.48 19.52
C LYS A 202 11.40 1.66 19.83
N ASP A 203 10.14 1.40 20.10
CA ASP A 203 9.26 2.37 20.72
C ASP A 203 9.55 2.51 22.22
N ASP A 204 8.88 3.47 22.87
CA ASP A 204 9.09 3.78 24.30
C ASP A 204 8.70 2.60 25.22
N TRP A 205 7.95 1.62 24.69
CA TRP A 205 7.57 0.38 25.38
C TRP A 205 8.57 -0.76 25.14
N GLY A 206 9.65 -0.51 24.38
CA GLY A 206 10.68 -1.48 24.07
C GLY A 206 10.33 -2.45 22.94
N PHE A 207 9.20 -2.27 22.25
CA PHE A 207 8.84 -3.08 21.10
C PHE A 207 9.58 -2.62 19.84
N PRO A 208 10.02 -3.55 18.98
CA PRO A 208 10.63 -3.18 17.70
C PRO A 208 9.70 -2.31 16.85
N ILE A 209 10.24 -1.25 16.26
CA ILE A 209 9.51 -0.38 15.35
C ILE A 209 10.39 -0.04 14.15
N VAL A 210 9.81 -0.08 12.95
CA VAL A 210 10.48 0.30 11.71
C VAL A 210 9.84 1.56 11.12
N ALA A 211 10.65 2.34 10.42
CA ALA A 211 10.19 3.50 9.68
C ALA A 211 9.23 3.09 8.54
N ALA A 212 8.32 3.99 8.18
CA ALA A 212 7.40 3.77 7.07
C ALA A 212 8.17 3.69 5.73
N ASP A 213 7.72 2.81 4.84
CA ASP A 213 8.21 2.73 3.47
C ASP A 213 7.44 3.74 2.60
N TRP A 214 8.11 4.79 2.16
CA TRP A 214 7.55 5.88 1.37
C TRP A 214 7.19 5.48 -0.05
N GLN A 215 7.82 4.40 -0.55
CA GLN A 215 7.45 3.80 -1.83
C GLN A 215 6.22 2.88 -1.70
N GLN A 216 5.66 2.76 -0.50
CA GLN A 216 4.35 2.19 -0.23
C GLN A 216 3.49 3.22 0.51
N CYS A 217 3.34 4.43 -0.05
CA CYS A 217 2.65 5.54 0.61
C CYS A 217 1.21 5.22 1.03
N TRP A 218 0.59 4.21 0.40
CA TRP A 218 -0.69 3.66 0.80
C TRP A 218 -0.68 2.92 2.15
N ASN A 219 0.47 2.76 2.80
CA ASN A 219 0.61 2.22 4.15
C ASN A 219 0.90 3.33 5.19
N PHE A 220 0.82 4.62 4.81
CA PHE A 220 1.00 5.73 5.75
C PHE A 220 -0.13 5.77 6.80
N ARG A 221 0.27 5.77 8.07
CA ARG A 221 -0.65 5.87 9.20
C ARG A 221 -1.30 7.25 9.25
N GLY A 222 -2.61 7.28 9.51
CA GLY A 222 -3.40 8.53 9.55
C GLY A 222 -3.81 9.08 8.18
N ALA A 223 -3.41 8.43 7.08
CA ALA A 223 -3.68 8.84 5.70
C ALA A 223 -4.67 7.91 4.96
N ARG A 224 -5.51 7.15 5.68
CA ARG A 224 -6.42 6.19 5.02
C ARG A 224 -7.35 6.92 4.05
N ARG A 225 -7.41 6.43 2.80
CA ARG A 225 -8.16 7.01 1.66
C ARG A 225 -7.67 8.39 1.19
N ASP A 226 -6.55 8.87 1.73
CA ASP A 226 -5.97 10.17 1.39
C ASP A 226 -4.43 10.07 1.36
N TYR A 227 -3.95 9.05 0.67
CA TYR A 227 -2.55 8.58 0.65
C TYR A 227 -1.59 9.57 -0.03
N PHE A 228 -2.11 10.51 -0.81
CA PHE A 228 -1.30 11.57 -1.43
C PHE A 228 -1.36 12.90 -0.69
N ASN A 229 -2.12 13.02 0.40
CA ASN A 229 -2.25 14.29 1.08
C ASN A 229 -0.96 14.66 1.81
N PRO A 230 -0.27 15.73 1.36
CA PRO A 230 1.00 16.16 1.93
C PRO A 230 0.87 16.61 3.38
N PHE A 231 -0.33 17.02 3.81
CA PHE A 231 -0.60 17.42 5.18
C PHE A 231 -0.23 16.32 6.16
N ASN A 232 -0.43 15.05 5.80
CA ASN A 232 -0.07 13.94 6.68
C ASN A 232 1.43 13.89 6.97
N VAL A 233 2.26 14.23 5.98
CA VAL A 233 3.72 14.29 6.10
C VAL A 233 4.13 15.57 6.85
N VAL A 234 3.60 16.73 6.47
CA VAL A 234 3.85 18.02 7.14
C VAL A 234 3.50 17.94 8.62
N ARG A 235 2.31 17.42 8.95
CA ARG A 235 1.86 17.18 10.32
C ARG A 235 2.84 16.27 11.05
N THR A 236 3.24 15.14 10.46
CA THR A 236 4.18 14.20 11.10
C THR A 236 5.55 14.83 11.37
N ILE A 237 6.09 15.61 10.44
CA ILE A 237 7.34 16.35 10.62
C ILE A 237 7.21 17.39 11.73
N ALA A 238 6.09 18.10 11.79
CA ALA A 238 5.86 19.17 12.75
C ALA A 238 5.53 18.69 14.17
N THR A 239 4.74 17.62 14.33
CA THR A 239 4.29 17.13 15.64
C THR A 239 5.17 16.01 16.19
N GLY A 240 5.96 15.36 15.34
CA GLY A 240 6.56 14.06 15.64
C GLY A 240 5.50 12.97 15.90
N LEU A 241 5.95 11.79 16.30
CA LEU A 241 5.09 10.67 16.70
C LEU A 241 5.45 10.23 18.11
N ASN A 242 4.72 10.73 19.13
CA ASN A 242 4.99 10.38 20.53
C ASN A 242 4.97 8.86 20.75
N GLY A 243 5.85 8.36 21.62
CA GLY A 243 6.02 6.93 21.80
C GLY A 243 6.84 6.28 20.70
N THR A 244 7.62 7.03 19.90
CA THR A 244 8.48 6.47 18.85
C THR A 244 9.77 7.26 18.68
N PRO A 245 10.79 6.68 18.02
CA PRO A 245 12.01 7.40 17.65
C PRO A 245 11.84 8.49 16.60
N MET A 246 10.62 8.79 16.11
CA MET A 246 10.37 9.88 15.15
C MET A 246 10.10 11.19 15.91
N PRO A 247 11.11 12.07 16.08
CA PRO A 247 10.94 13.33 16.79
C PRO A 247 10.12 14.32 15.97
N ASN A 248 9.83 15.47 16.58
CA ASN A 248 9.37 16.62 15.84
C ASN A 248 10.56 17.42 15.27
N PHE A 249 10.36 18.05 14.13
CA PHE A 249 11.32 18.92 13.46
C PHE A 249 10.80 20.34 13.32
N LYS A 250 9.89 20.77 14.22
CA LYS A 250 9.17 22.03 14.06
C LYS A 250 10.12 23.24 14.07
N ASP A 251 11.18 23.16 14.87
CA ASP A 251 12.13 24.26 15.05
C ASP A 251 13.24 24.24 14.00
N GLN A 252 13.52 23.07 13.41
CA GLN A 252 14.58 22.83 12.43
C GLN A 252 14.11 23.06 10.99
N ILE A 253 12.84 22.73 10.69
CA ILE A 253 12.24 22.83 9.36
C ILE A 253 10.98 23.70 9.51
N LYS A 254 10.93 24.86 8.84
CA LYS A 254 9.87 25.86 9.06
C LYS A 254 9.12 26.20 7.78
N GLY A 255 7.87 26.58 7.92
CA GLY A 255 7.03 27.09 6.83
C GLY A 255 7.05 26.19 5.58
N GLU A 256 7.38 26.80 4.45
CA GLU A 256 7.42 26.17 3.12
C GLU A 256 8.36 24.95 3.04
N ASP A 257 9.45 24.93 3.81
CA ASP A 257 10.44 23.84 3.77
C ASP A 257 9.84 22.50 4.21
N ARG A 258 8.87 22.50 5.14
CA ARG A 258 8.16 21.27 5.53
C ARG A 258 7.35 20.70 4.36
N TRP A 259 6.78 21.59 3.55
CA TRP A 259 6.01 21.20 2.37
C TRP A 259 6.91 20.69 1.25
N LYS A 260 8.13 21.23 1.09
CA LYS A 260 9.16 20.68 0.18
C LYS A 260 9.57 19.27 0.55
N VAL A 261 9.79 19.00 1.84
CA VAL A 261 10.05 17.62 2.32
C VAL A 261 8.83 16.72 2.04
N ALA A 262 7.61 17.20 2.26
CA ALA A 262 6.41 16.45 1.93
C ALA A 262 6.30 16.16 0.42
N ALA A 263 6.73 17.08 -0.44
CA ALA A 263 6.81 16.88 -1.89
C ALA A 263 7.79 15.77 -2.26
N PHE A 264 8.99 15.78 -1.67
CA PHE A 264 9.98 14.72 -1.86
C PHE A 264 9.48 13.35 -1.37
N VAL A 265 8.91 13.27 -0.17
CA VAL A 265 8.33 12.01 0.34
C VAL A 265 7.23 11.50 -0.59
N ASN A 266 6.41 12.40 -1.14
CA ASN A 266 5.34 12.03 -2.05
C ASN A 266 5.83 11.62 -3.44
N SER A 267 6.94 12.18 -3.93
CA SER A 267 7.51 11.83 -5.25
C SER A 267 8.06 10.41 -5.30
N LEU A 268 8.42 9.84 -4.14
CA LEU A 268 8.88 8.46 -4.03
C LEU A 268 7.73 7.44 -4.13
N CYS A 269 6.47 7.86 -4.02
CA CYS A 269 5.35 6.92 -4.12
C CYS A 269 5.09 6.51 -5.58
N PRO A 270 5.00 5.21 -5.89
CA PRO A 270 4.72 4.74 -7.24
C PRO A 270 3.41 5.30 -7.80
N ARG A 271 3.41 5.62 -9.10
CA ARG A 271 2.25 6.17 -9.83
C ARG A 271 1.24 5.08 -10.20
N LYS A 272 0.77 4.32 -9.20
CA LYS A 272 -0.18 3.24 -9.41
C LYS A 272 -1.61 3.68 -9.10
N LYS A 273 -2.56 3.25 -9.92
CA LYS A 273 -3.98 3.44 -9.64
C LYS A 273 -4.36 2.67 -8.37
N MET A 274 -5.00 3.37 -7.45
CA MET A 274 -5.44 2.82 -6.17
C MET A 274 -6.92 2.46 -6.21
N ASP A 275 -7.26 1.39 -5.51
CA ASP A 275 -8.64 1.05 -5.20
C ASP A 275 -9.17 1.95 -4.08
N LYS A 276 -10.33 2.57 -4.31
CA LYS A 276 -10.96 3.50 -3.36
C LYS A 276 -11.47 2.81 -2.10
N LEU A 277 -11.85 1.53 -2.19
CA LEU A 277 -12.39 0.76 -1.05
C LEU A 277 -11.27 0.29 -0.13
N THR A 278 -10.27 -0.35 -0.71
CA THR A 278 -9.16 -0.95 0.06
C THR A 278 -8.02 0.03 0.35
N ALA A 279 -7.96 1.15 -0.38
CA ALA A 279 -6.83 2.08 -0.38
C ALA A 279 -5.49 1.38 -0.65
N LYS A 280 -5.49 0.33 -1.48
CA LYS A 280 -4.30 -0.40 -1.94
C LYS A 280 -4.17 -0.30 -3.48
N PRO A 281 -2.97 -0.54 -4.04
CA PRO A 281 -2.78 -0.54 -5.49
C PRO A 281 -3.61 -1.63 -6.16
N ILE A 282 -4.18 -1.32 -7.33
CA ILE A 282 -4.96 -2.30 -8.10
C ILE A 282 -4.00 -3.31 -8.74
N PRO A 283 -4.19 -4.63 -8.50
CA PRO A 283 -3.36 -5.66 -9.11
C PRO A 283 -3.45 -5.69 -10.63
N ASP A 284 -2.31 -5.88 -11.30
CA ASP A 284 -2.25 -6.12 -12.74
C ASP A 284 -2.43 -7.62 -13.01
N PHE A 285 -3.66 -8.08 -13.20
CA PHE A 285 -3.96 -9.51 -13.44
C PHE A 285 -3.33 -10.10 -14.73
N LEU A 286 -2.84 -9.25 -15.63
CA LEU A 286 -2.17 -9.65 -16.87
C LEU A 286 -0.76 -9.06 -16.94
N ILE A 287 0.24 -9.94 -16.89
CA ILE A 287 1.65 -9.67 -17.16
C ILE A 287 1.87 -9.82 -18.67
N GLN A 288 2.26 -8.72 -19.32
CA GLN A 288 2.51 -8.71 -20.76
C GLN A 288 4.02 -8.77 -20.98
N SER A 289 4.51 -9.94 -21.40
CA SER A 289 5.92 -10.10 -21.72
C SER A 289 6.24 -9.39 -23.05
N VAL A 290 7.23 -8.51 -23.03
CA VAL A 290 7.64 -7.73 -24.19
C VAL A 290 8.54 -8.54 -25.10
N TYR A 291 8.19 -8.62 -26.38
CA TYR A 291 9.05 -9.24 -27.40
C TYR A 291 10.32 -8.40 -27.59
N THR A 292 11.46 -9.07 -27.58
CA THR A 292 12.77 -8.48 -27.88
C THR A 292 13.35 -9.15 -29.12
N GLU A 293 13.73 -8.34 -30.10
CA GLU A 293 14.50 -8.80 -31.25
C GLU A 293 15.96 -8.99 -30.82
N GLY A 294 16.52 -10.17 -31.05
CA GLY A 294 17.86 -10.52 -30.57
C GLY A 294 17.90 -11.07 -29.13
N PRO A 295 19.10 -11.15 -28.54
CA PRO A 295 19.27 -11.58 -27.15
C PRO A 295 18.77 -10.53 -26.16
N VAL A 296 18.12 -10.99 -25.08
CA VAL A 296 17.73 -10.12 -23.97
C VAL A 296 18.93 -9.89 -23.06
N SER A 297 19.12 -8.65 -22.60
CA SER A 297 20.22 -8.32 -21.68
C SER A 297 20.04 -9.07 -20.34
N PRO A 298 21.04 -9.83 -19.88
CA PRO A 298 20.96 -10.56 -18.62
C PRO A 298 21.25 -9.69 -17.39
N LYS A 299 21.50 -8.39 -17.55
CA LYS A 299 21.87 -7.49 -16.45
C LYS A 299 20.71 -6.61 -16.01
N ILE A 300 20.43 -6.56 -14.71
CA ILE A 300 19.26 -5.83 -14.15
C ILE A 300 19.39 -4.30 -14.28
N ASP A 301 20.61 -3.78 -14.37
CA ASP A 301 20.89 -2.34 -14.50
C ASP A 301 20.78 -1.84 -15.95
N ASP A 302 20.59 -2.74 -16.92
CA ASP A 302 20.42 -2.37 -18.32
C ASP A 302 19.15 -1.52 -18.51
N PRO A 303 19.23 -0.41 -19.28
CA PRO A 303 18.08 0.46 -19.53
C PRO A 303 16.84 -0.26 -20.08
N SER A 304 17.01 -1.39 -20.77
CA SER A 304 15.90 -2.21 -21.31
C SER A 304 15.01 -2.85 -20.24
N TRP A 305 15.46 -2.88 -18.98
CA TRP A 305 14.70 -3.35 -17.82
C TRP A 305 14.08 -2.22 -16.99
N GLN A 306 14.46 -0.96 -17.25
CA GLN A 306 13.86 0.18 -16.56
C GLN A 306 12.42 0.34 -17.02
N SER A 307 11.51 0.52 -16.09
CA SER A 307 10.13 0.82 -16.42
C SER A 307 9.94 2.33 -16.44
N PRO A 308 9.00 2.84 -17.25
CA PRO A 308 8.12 3.96 -16.88
C PRO A 308 7.60 3.78 -15.45
N ASP A 309 6.72 4.55 -14.85
CA ASP A 309 6.20 4.25 -13.49
C ASP A 309 7.28 4.21 -12.35
N THR A 310 8.59 4.14 -12.64
CA THR A 310 9.72 4.10 -11.70
C THR A 310 10.60 5.34 -11.77
N ASP A 311 10.43 6.19 -12.78
CA ASP A 311 11.14 7.47 -12.85
C ASP A 311 10.56 8.42 -11.79
N ASP A 312 11.43 8.86 -10.89
CA ASP A 312 11.13 9.85 -9.85
C ASP A 312 10.86 11.23 -10.45
N ARG A 313 11.24 11.45 -11.71
CA ARG A 313 10.99 12.68 -12.48
C ARG A 313 9.61 12.66 -13.13
N ILE A 314 9.05 13.85 -13.30
CA ILE A 314 7.79 14.07 -14.02
C ILE A 314 8.10 14.09 -15.52
N VAL A 315 8.23 12.92 -16.14
CA VAL A 315 8.38 12.78 -17.60
C VAL A 315 6.99 12.62 -18.23
N PRO A 316 6.70 13.23 -19.40
CA PRO A 316 5.46 12.97 -20.13
C PRO A 316 5.30 11.49 -20.46
N VAL A 317 4.14 10.91 -20.14
CA VAL A 317 3.79 9.47 -20.33
C VAL A 317 4.03 8.99 -21.77
N SER A 318 3.96 9.88 -22.77
CA SER A 318 4.21 9.55 -24.18
C SER A 318 5.68 9.22 -24.48
N GLU A 319 6.64 9.74 -23.71
CA GLU A 319 8.07 9.46 -23.86
C GLU A 319 8.47 8.16 -23.14
N GLU A 320 7.71 7.75 -22.12
CA GLU A 320 7.93 6.56 -21.30
C GLU A 320 7.56 5.23 -22.02
N ILE A 321 6.46 5.21 -22.78
CA ILE A 321 5.81 3.95 -23.23
C ILE A 321 6.53 3.23 -24.39
N ALA A 322 7.47 3.87 -25.11
CA ALA A 322 7.83 3.41 -26.46
C ALA A 322 8.78 2.21 -26.55
N ALA A 323 9.59 1.88 -25.53
CA ALA A 323 10.59 0.80 -25.63
C ALA A 323 10.76 -0.10 -24.38
N ASN A 324 10.17 0.30 -23.26
CA ASN A 324 10.44 -0.30 -21.96
C ASN A 324 9.27 -1.13 -21.45
N PRO A 325 9.53 -2.28 -20.79
CA PRO A 325 8.49 -3.17 -20.31
C PRO A 325 7.77 -2.53 -19.10
N LYS A 326 6.45 -2.69 -19.05
CA LYS A 326 5.66 -2.23 -17.91
C LYS A 326 6.02 -3.05 -16.67
N ARG A 327 6.16 -2.36 -15.53
CA ARG A 327 6.28 -2.97 -14.21
C ARG A 327 4.90 -3.33 -13.63
N HIS A 328 4.61 -4.63 -13.51
CA HIS A 328 3.29 -5.13 -13.11
C HIS A 328 3.19 -5.34 -11.60
N TYR A 329 2.15 -4.79 -10.95
CA TYR A 329 1.92 -4.95 -9.51
C TYR A 329 1.17 -6.24 -9.20
N ILE A 330 1.77 -7.10 -8.39
CA ILE A 330 1.22 -8.36 -7.91
C ILE A 330 0.93 -8.23 -6.41
N ALA A 331 -0.34 -8.36 -6.04
CA ALA A 331 -0.72 -8.42 -4.63
C ALA A 331 -0.44 -9.80 -4.03
N MET A 332 0.14 -9.80 -2.83
CA MET A 332 0.44 -10.99 -2.04
C MET A 332 -0.46 -11.06 -0.80
N ALA A 333 -0.60 -12.26 -0.23
CA ALA A 333 -1.33 -12.53 0.99
C ALA A 333 -0.58 -13.55 1.85
N GLY A 334 -0.63 -13.43 3.18
CA GLY A 334 0.03 -14.37 4.10
C GLY A 334 -0.87 -15.48 4.65
N GLN A 335 -2.15 -15.54 4.28
CA GLN A 335 -3.09 -16.45 4.93
C GLN A 335 -3.21 -17.80 4.21
N ILE A 336 -2.58 -18.83 4.79
CA ILE A 336 -2.79 -20.23 4.42
C ILE A 336 -3.48 -20.94 5.60
N THR A 337 -4.66 -21.53 5.37
CA THR A 337 -5.48 -22.16 6.42
C THR A 337 -5.06 -23.59 6.77
N ARG A 338 -3.84 -24.00 6.38
CA ARG A 338 -3.34 -25.37 6.55
C ARG A 338 -2.29 -25.54 7.65
N GLY A 339 -1.60 -24.46 8.03
CA GLY A 339 -0.58 -24.45 9.09
C GLY A 339 -0.85 -23.39 10.14
N LYS A 340 0.16 -23.07 10.95
CA LYS A 340 0.07 -21.89 11.82
C LYS A 340 -0.08 -20.67 10.91
N ARG A 341 -1.12 -19.87 11.15
CA ARG A 341 -1.41 -18.72 10.30
C ARG A 341 -0.24 -17.74 10.35
N ASN A 342 0.32 -17.41 9.18
CA ASN A 342 1.23 -16.28 9.02
C ASN A 342 0.40 -14.98 9.06
N PHE A 343 0.22 -14.44 10.26
CA PHE A 343 -0.56 -13.21 10.49
C PHE A 343 0.18 -11.94 10.04
N ASP A 344 1.47 -12.03 9.77
CA ASP A 344 2.35 -10.89 9.49
C ASP A 344 3.31 -11.20 8.33
N PRO A 345 2.79 -11.45 7.10
CA PRO A 345 3.64 -11.61 5.94
C PRO A 345 4.44 -10.33 5.71
N LYS A 346 5.76 -10.46 5.51
CA LYS A 346 6.63 -9.27 5.39
C LYS A 346 6.57 -8.61 4.02
N THR A 347 6.15 -9.36 3.01
CA THR A 347 6.00 -8.86 1.65
C THR A 347 4.53 -8.83 1.26
N ASP A 348 3.99 -7.62 1.14
CA ASP A 348 2.61 -7.36 0.73
C ASP A 348 2.41 -7.42 -0.80
N ASN A 349 3.49 -7.25 -1.56
CA ASN A 349 3.44 -7.13 -3.01
C ASN A 349 4.77 -7.48 -3.68
N LEU A 350 4.68 -7.92 -4.92
CA LEU A 350 5.80 -8.05 -5.84
C LEU A 350 5.54 -7.17 -7.07
N TRP A 351 6.62 -6.86 -7.78
CA TRP A 351 6.60 -6.19 -9.05
C TRP A 351 7.27 -7.07 -10.09
N ILE A 352 6.60 -7.26 -11.21
CA ILE A 352 7.05 -8.19 -12.26
C ILE A 352 7.23 -7.44 -13.56
N THR A 353 8.41 -7.59 -14.15
CA THR A 353 8.73 -7.11 -15.49
C THR A 353 9.18 -8.32 -16.31
N SER A 354 8.63 -8.50 -17.51
CA SER A 354 8.95 -9.68 -18.34
C SER A 354 9.28 -9.31 -19.77
N ARG A 355 10.28 -10.01 -20.31
CA ARG A 355 10.71 -9.95 -21.71
C ARG A 355 10.89 -11.36 -22.24
N TRP A 356 10.79 -11.54 -23.55
CA TRP A 356 11.09 -12.82 -24.18
C TRP A 356 11.73 -12.61 -25.55
N SER A 357 12.50 -13.60 -26.00
CA SER A 357 13.17 -13.62 -27.30
C SER A 357 12.83 -14.90 -28.05
N ALA A 358 12.40 -14.75 -29.30
CA ALA A 358 12.19 -15.90 -30.20
C ALA A 358 13.51 -16.54 -30.63
N GLU A 359 14.57 -15.74 -30.76
CA GLU A 359 15.91 -16.23 -31.13
C GLU A 359 16.52 -17.09 -30.03
N GLU A 360 16.44 -16.64 -28.78
CA GLU A 360 16.91 -17.42 -27.63
C GLU A 360 15.94 -18.53 -27.21
N ASN A 361 14.72 -18.54 -27.76
CA ASN A 361 13.62 -19.39 -27.33
C ASN A 361 13.46 -19.37 -25.80
N ALA A 362 13.49 -18.17 -25.20
CA ALA A 362 13.52 -17.99 -23.75
C ALA A 362 12.68 -16.81 -23.27
N VAL A 363 12.18 -16.93 -22.03
CA VAL A 363 11.50 -15.87 -21.29
C VAL A 363 12.33 -15.46 -20.09
N TYR A 364 12.25 -14.18 -19.78
CA TYR A 364 12.91 -13.54 -18.65
C TYR A 364 11.86 -12.91 -17.73
N TYR A 365 12.07 -13.07 -16.43
CA TYR A 365 11.23 -12.52 -15.37
C TYR A 365 12.09 -11.77 -14.37
N LEU A 366 11.98 -10.45 -14.37
CA LEU A 366 12.51 -9.62 -13.29
C LEU A 366 11.45 -9.53 -12.19
N VAL A 367 11.77 -10.15 -11.05
CA VAL A 367 10.95 -10.08 -9.84
C VAL A 367 11.58 -9.08 -8.89
N GLU A 368 10.85 -8.02 -8.55
CA GLU A 368 11.28 -7.01 -7.58
C GLU A 368 10.31 -6.93 -6.40
N TYR A 369 10.83 -6.79 -5.20
CA TYR A 369 10.00 -6.55 -4.03
C TYR A 369 10.76 -5.84 -2.92
N HIS A 370 9.99 -5.33 -1.96
CA HIS A 370 10.52 -4.57 -0.85
C HIS A 370 10.77 -5.54 0.30
N LEU A 371 12.02 -5.55 0.76
CA LEU A 371 12.47 -6.32 1.90
C LEU A 371 13.48 -5.45 2.62
N ARG A 372 13.09 -4.84 3.76
CA ARG A 372 13.91 -3.80 4.41
C ARG A 372 15.31 -4.30 4.76
N PHE A 373 15.38 -5.52 5.27
CA PHE A 373 16.61 -6.13 5.72
C PHE A 373 16.64 -7.60 5.30
N MET A 374 17.77 -8.03 4.77
CA MET A 374 17.99 -9.44 4.40
C MET A 374 18.22 -10.29 5.65
N SER A 375 18.05 -11.60 5.48
CA SER A 375 18.48 -12.62 6.43
C SER A 375 19.99 -12.71 6.52
N ASP A 376 20.49 -12.93 7.73
CA ASP A 376 21.87 -13.29 8.05
C ASP A 376 21.99 -14.75 8.54
N ASP A 377 20.87 -15.48 8.59
CA ASP A 377 20.78 -16.87 9.05
C ASP A 377 20.62 -17.83 7.86
N PRO A 378 21.63 -18.67 7.55
CA PRO A 378 21.54 -19.66 6.49
C PRO A 378 20.43 -20.71 6.67
N GLU A 379 19.91 -20.90 7.88
CA GLU A 379 18.76 -21.80 8.12
C GLU A 379 17.44 -21.24 7.55
N TYR A 380 17.39 -19.90 7.44
CA TYR A 380 16.27 -19.12 6.94
C TYR A 380 16.75 -18.17 5.83
N PRO A 381 17.11 -18.71 4.64
CA PRO A 381 17.43 -17.86 3.51
C PRO A 381 16.19 -17.09 3.04
N ASP A 382 16.40 -15.89 2.51
CA ASP A 382 15.35 -15.21 1.77
C ASP A 382 15.08 -15.98 0.47
N ALA A 383 13.81 -16.03 0.05
CA ALA A 383 13.46 -16.76 -1.16
C ALA A 383 12.29 -16.13 -1.91
N VAL A 384 12.27 -16.35 -3.22
CA VAL A 384 11.14 -16.04 -4.08
C VAL A 384 10.93 -17.18 -5.08
N ALA A 385 9.68 -17.49 -5.38
CA ALA A 385 9.34 -18.53 -6.34
C ALA A 385 8.28 -18.09 -7.34
N ILE A 386 8.38 -18.62 -8.55
CA ILE A 386 7.38 -18.51 -9.61
C ILE A 386 6.74 -19.88 -9.80
N GLN A 387 5.42 -19.94 -9.74
CA GLN A 387 4.63 -21.15 -9.88
C GLN A 387 3.79 -21.10 -11.16
N TRP A 388 3.81 -22.19 -11.90
CA TRP A 388 3.10 -22.38 -13.15
C TRP A 388 2.31 -23.69 -13.13
N PRO A 389 1.23 -23.84 -13.90
CA PRO A 389 0.66 -25.15 -14.15
C PRO A 389 1.66 -26.03 -14.91
N ALA A 390 1.97 -27.21 -14.39
CA ALA A 390 2.92 -28.13 -15.02
C ALA A 390 2.40 -28.66 -16.37
N LYS A 391 1.10 -28.97 -16.44
CA LYS A 391 0.43 -29.48 -17.65
C LYS A 391 -0.65 -28.51 -18.13
N LEU A 392 -0.23 -27.42 -18.77
CA LEU A 392 -1.14 -26.38 -19.26
C LEU A 392 -2.20 -26.92 -20.22
N GLN A 393 -1.84 -27.88 -21.07
CA GLN A 393 -2.71 -28.54 -22.04
C GLN A 393 -3.85 -29.37 -21.42
N ASP A 394 -3.70 -29.77 -20.15
CA ASP A 394 -4.72 -30.55 -19.43
C ASP A 394 -5.78 -29.64 -18.78
N LEU A 395 -5.58 -28.32 -18.83
CA LEU A 395 -6.52 -27.33 -18.30
C LEU A 395 -7.52 -26.92 -19.38
N PHE A 396 -8.81 -27.15 -19.12
CA PHE A 396 -9.88 -26.75 -20.02
C PHE A 396 -10.46 -25.39 -19.63
N GLY A 397 -10.52 -24.46 -20.58
CA GLY A 397 -11.14 -23.15 -20.39
C GLY A 397 -10.46 -22.31 -19.30
N ALA A 398 -11.19 -21.98 -18.23
CA ALA A 398 -10.71 -21.16 -17.12
C ALA A 398 -10.18 -21.97 -15.92
N GLU A 399 -10.07 -23.30 -16.08
CA GLU A 399 -9.56 -24.16 -15.03
C GLU A 399 -8.12 -23.81 -14.66
N LYS A 400 -7.83 -23.86 -13.36
CA LYS A 400 -6.51 -23.60 -12.79
C LYS A 400 -6.25 -24.66 -11.71
N PRO A 401 -4.98 -25.06 -11.51
CA PRO A 401 -4.59 -25.81 -10.32
C PRO A 401 -4.94 -25.04 -9.05
N TYR A 402 -5.00 -25.71 -7.91
CA TYR A 402 -5.03 -24.98 -6.64
C TYR A 402 -3.78 -24.08 -6.52
N PHE A 403 -3.96 -22.82 -6.10
CA PHE A 403 -2.87 -21.83 -6.12
C PHE A 403 -1.79 -22.11 -5.07
N ILE A 404 -2.13 -22.89 -4.03
CA ILE A 404 -1.16 -23.35 -3.03
C ILE A 404 -0.54 -24.66 -3.54
N MET A 405 0.45 -24.54 -4.41
CA MET A 405 1.29 -25.66 -4.86
C MET A 405 0.54 -26.80 -5.57
N GLY A 406 -0.56 -26.47 -6.26
CA GLY A 406 -1.29 -27.42 -7.11
C GLY A 406 -2.19 -28.39 -6.35
N ASP A 407 -2.61 -29.43 -7.05
CA ASP A 407 -3.37 -30.56 -6.49
C ASP A 407 -3.01 -31.86 -7.22
N SER A 408 -3.50 -33.00 -6.72
CA SER A 408 -3.13 -34.31 -7.25
C SER A 408 -3.51 -34.52 -8.71
N LYS A 409 -4.53 -33.82 -9.21
CA LYS A 409 -4.96 -33.89 -10.62
C LYS A 409 -4.29 -32.83 -11.48
N LYS A 410 -3.98 -31.67 -10.90
CA LYS A 410 -3.43 -30.50 -11.58
C LYS A 410 -2.11 -30.11 -10.89
N PRO A 411 -1.00 -30.73 -11.28
CA PRO A 411 0.30 -30.38 -10.72
C PRO A 411 0.76 -29.00 -11.16
N VAL A 412 1.66 -28.44 -10.38
CA VAL A 412 2.35 -27.18 -10.69
C VAL A 412 3.86 -27.40 -10.80
N ASP A 413 4.48 -26.57 -11.62
CA ASP A 413 5.91 -26.41 -11.76
C ASP A 413 6.34 -25.16 -10.98
N ILE A 414 7.29 -25.31 -10.05
CA ILE A 414 7.72 -24.25 -9.13
C ILE A 414 9.21 -24.00 -9.33
N TRP A 415 9.55 -22.75 -9.63
CA TRP A 415 10.92 -22.28 -9.76
C TRP A 415 11.24 -21.43 -8.55
N LYS A 416 12.05 -21.94 -7.63
CA LYS A 416 12.38 -21.26 -6.38
C LYS A 416 13.84 -20.81 -6.40
N ALA A 417 14.07 -19.52 -6.17
CA ALA A 417 15.39 -18.99 -5.88
C ALA A 417 15.50 -18.75 -4.38
N ASN A 418 16.44 -19.42 -3.72
CA ASN A 418 16.87 -19.10 -2.36
C ASN A 418 18.14 -18.25 -2.46
N PHE A 419 18.31 -17.28 -1.57
CA PHE A 419 19.49 -16.44 -1.62
C PHE A 419 19.92 -15.87 -0.29
N MET A 420 21.23 -15.66 -0.20
CA MET A 420 21.90 -14.98 0.90
C MET A 420 22.75 -13.82 0.37
N PRO A 421 22.80 -12.68 1.07
CA PRO A 421 23.61 -11.57 0.64
C PRO A 421 25.11 -11.80 0.95
N LYS A 422 26.00 -11.34 0.07
CA LYS A 422 27.46 -11.36 0.31
C LYS A 422 27.91 -10.09 1.03
N ASP A 423 28.69 -10.23 2.10
CA ASP A 423 29.26 -9.11 2.88
C ASP A 423 28.22 -8.07 3.34
N TYR A 424 27.05 -8.54 3.78
CA TYR A 424 25.95 -7.71 4.24
C TYR A 424 25.76 -7.79 5.76
N SER A 425 25.45 -6.65 6.35
CA SER A 425 24.83 -6.56 7.66
C SER A 425 23.84 -5.40 7.63
N ALA A 426 22.70 -5.56 8.31
CA ALA A 426 21.67 -4.54 8.39
C ALA A 426 22.12 -3.26 9.12
N THR A 427 23.27 -3.28 9.80
CA THR A 427 23.87 -2.10 10.45
C THR A 427 25.01 -1.47 9.62
N ASN A 428 25.40 -2.07 8.50
CA ASN A 428 26.44 -1.50 7.64
C ASN A 428 25.91 -0.27 6.90
N ALA A 429 26.81 0.65 6.57
CA ALA A 429 26.47 1.74 5.66
C ALA A 429 25.98 1.19 4.31
N PRO A 430 24.99 1.83 3.65
CA PRO A 430 24.53 1.42 2.34
C PRO A 430 25.68 1.41 1.32
N LYS A 431 25.76 0.36 0.50
CA LYS A 431 26.65 0.32 -0.68
C LYS A 431 25.88 0.87 -1.88
N ASP A 432 26.43 1.86 -2.57
CA ASP A 432 25.79 2.48 -3.75
C ASP A 432 25.50 1.46 -4.87
N GLY A 433 26.42 0.51 -5.06
CA GLY A 433 26.27 -0.60 -6.02
C GLY A 433 25.37 -1.74 -5.52
N GLY A 434 24.83 -1.67 -4.30
CA GLY A 434 24.08 -2.75 -3.68
C GLY A 434 24.95 -3.94 -3.27
N TYR A 435 24.30 -5.07 -3.03
CA TYR A 435 24.87 -6.34 -2.61
C TYR A 435 24.43 -7.42 -3.59
N GLN A 436 25.38 -8.07 -4.26
CA GLN A 436 25.09 -9.24 -5.08
C GLN A 436 24.65 -10.39 -4.16
N LEU A 437 23.66 -11.15 -4.62
CA LEU A 437 23.12 -12.28 -3.88
C LEU A 437 23.82 -13.57 -4.32
N ASP A 438 24.09 -14.45 -3.35
CA ASP A 438 24.42 -15.84 -3.62
C ASP A 438 23.12 -16.61 -3.78
N VAL A 439 22.82 -17.05 -5.00
CA VAL A 439 21.52 -17.64 -5.35
C VAL A 439 21.67 -19.13 -5.60
N SER A 440 20.81 -19.94 -4.98
CA SER A 440 20.56 -21.31 -5.38
C SER A 440 19.16 -21.45 -5.97
N VAL A 441 19.07 -22.12 -7.11
CA VAL A 441 17.80 -22.35 -7.80
C VAL A 441 17.37 -23.80 -7.61
N GLU A 442 16.12 -23.99 -7.20
CA GLU A 442 15.47 -25.27 -7.01
C GLU A 442 14.23 -25.34 -7.90
N GLU A 443 14.13 -26.40 -8.70
CA GLU A 443 12.90 -26.71 -9.42
C GLU A 443 12.15 -27.84 -8.71
N MET A 444 10.85 -27.64 -8.53
CA MET A 444 9.99 -28.58 -7.84
C MET A 444 8.71 -28.80 -8.62
N THR A 445 8.15 -30.00 -8.49
CA THR A 445 6.78 -30.30 -8.91
C THR A 445 5.91 -30.40 -7.66
N GLY A 446 4.76 -29.71 -7.69
CA GLY A 446 3.78 -29.73 -6.61
C GLY A 446 2.48 -30.40 -7.01
N HIS A 447 2.06 -31.40 -6.23
CA HIS A 447 0.75 -32.06 -6.33
C HIS A 447 -0.19 -31.65 -5.18
N GLY A 448 0.03 -30.47 -4.63
CA GLY A 448 -0.53 -30.00 -3.37
C GLY A 448 0.57 -29.67 -2.35
N PHE A 449 0.20 -28.89 -1.35
CA PHE A 449 1.12 -28.34 -0.35
C PHE A 449 2.03 -29.38 0.34
N ASP A 450 1.50 -30.56 0.70
CA ASP A 450 2.30 -31.62 1.37
C ASP A 450 3.01 -32.56 0.37
N ALA A 451 2.82 -32.35 -0.93
CA ALA A 451 3.26 -33.25 -1.99
C ALA A 451 4.15 -32.49 -2.98
N LEU A 452 5.23 -31.90 -2.44
CA LEU A 452 6.31 -31.29 -3.20
C LEU A 452 7.44 -32.30 -3.42
N SER A 453 7.94 -32.36 -4.64
CA SER A 453 9.12 -33.15 -5.00
C SER A 453 10.09 -32.29 -5.80
N ALA A 454 11.36 -32.24 -5.37
CA ALA A 454 12.42 -31.67 -6.19
C ALA A 454 12.58 -32.48 -7.48
N LYS A 455 12.87 -31.80 -8.59
CA LYS A 455 13.16 -32.46 -9.85
C LYS A 455 14.57 -33.06 -9.81
N GLU A 456 14.71 -34.30 -10.30
CA GLU A 456 16.00 -35.02 -10.28
C GLU A 456 16.98 -34.54 -11.37
N SER A 457 16.50 -33.83 -12.39
CA SER A 457 17.34 -33.25 -13.45
C SER A 457 17.97 -31.93 -13.00
N GLU A 458 19.13 -31.56 -13.59
CA GLU A 458 19.68 -30.21 -13.43
C GLU A 458 18.62 -29.13 -13.68
N ALA A 459 18.64 -28.08 -12.85
CA ALA A 459 17.73 -26.94 -12.98
C ALA A 459 17.94 -26.27 -14.35
N LYS A 460 16.87 -26.20 -15.13
CA LYS A 460 16.75 -25.51 -16.42
C LYS A 460 16.39 -24.04 -16.24
N VAL A 461 15.91 -23.66 -15.06
CA VAL A 461 15.71 -22.27 -14.66
C VAL A 461 17.03 -21.71 -14.15
N GLU A 462 17.43 -20.56 -14.68
CA GLU A 462 18.62 -19.84 -14.26
C GLU A 462 18.23 -18.49 -13.62
N VAL A 463 18.97 -18.07 -12.59
CA VAL A 463 18.96 -16.67 -12.14
C VAL A 463 20.21 -16.01 -12.71
N VAL A 464 20.04 -15.21 -13.76
CA VAL A 464 21.15 -14.62 -14.51
C VAL A 464 21.75 -13.39 -13.83
N ASP A 465 20.97 -12.72 -12.99
CA ASP A 465 21.43 -11.61 -12.15
C ASP A 465 20.50 -11.42 -10.95
N SER A 466 21.04 -10.88 -9.86
CA SER A 466 20.29 -10.64 -8.62
C SER A 466 20.99 -9.65 -7.71
N ILE A 467 20.22 -8.73 -7.13
CA ILE A 467 20.77 -7.65 -6.33
C ILE A 467 19.83 -7.28 -5.18
N PHE A 468 20.42 -7.06 -4.01
CA PHE A 468 19.78 -6.34 -2.92
C PHE A 468 20.37 -4.93 -2.82
N LYS A 469 19.52 -3.90 -2.94
CA LYS A 469 19.96 -2.50 -2.83
C LYS A 469 18.91 -1.70 -2.06
N GLN A 470 19.35 -1.11 -0.95
CA GLN A 470 18.56 -0.21 -0.10
C GLN A 470 17.10 -0.65 0.09
N GLY A 471 16.91 -1.81 0.73
CA GLY A 471 15.59 -2.34 1.07
C GLY A 471 14.78 -2.91 -0.10
N ARG A 472 15.39 -3.10 -1.27
CA ARG A 472 14.77 -3.73 -2.46
C ARG A 472 15.59 -4.92 -2.92
N VAL A 473 14.90 -6.03 -3.16
CA VAL A 473 15.44 -7.22 -3.83
C VAL A 473 15.00 -7.19 -5.29
N LYS A 474 15.91 -7.55 -6.19
CA LYS A 474 15.64 -7.82 -7.60
C LYS A 474 16.27 -9.15 -8.00
N VAL A 475 15.51 -10.03 -8.63
CA VAL A 475 15.98 -11.34 -9.11
C VAL A 475 15.52 -11.51 -10.55
N LEU A 476 16.45 -11.76 -11.47
CA LEU A 476 16.17 -11.96 -12.89
C LEU A 476 16.25 -13.44 -13.24
N PHE A 477 15.09 -14.06 -13.40
CA PHE A 477 14.96 -15.43 -13.86
C PHE A 477 15.04 -15.49 -15.40
N LYS A 478 15.69 -16.52 -15.92
CA LYS A 478 15.73 -16.91 -17.34
C LYS A 478 15.30 -18.37 -17.44
N ARG A 479 14.43 -18.68 -18.41
CA ARG A 479 14.05 -20.06 -18.71
C ARG A 479 13.61 -20.24 -20.16
N SER A 480 13.99 -21.34 -20.79
CA SER A 480 13.60 -21.68 -22.17
C SER A 480 12.09 -21.93 -22.30
N LEU A 481 11.45 -21.46 -23.37
CA LEU A 481 9.99 -21.58 -23.55
C LEU A 481 9.51 -23.03 -23.59
N VAL A 482 10.35 -23.93 -24.10
CA VAL A 482 10.10 -25.36 -24.25
C VAL A 482 11.21 -26.14 -23.56
N THR A 483 10.83 -27.16 -22.79
CA THR A 483 11.78 -28.08 -22.14
C THR A 483 11.26 -29.52 -22.16
N GLU A 484 12.16 -30.49 -22.03
CA GLU A 484 11.83 -31.93 -22.17
C GLU A 484 11.26 -32.60 -20.91
N GLY A 485 11.13 -31.90 -19.78
CA GLY A 485 10.65 -32.52 -18.53
C GLY A 485 9.14 -32.74 -18.53
N GLU A 486 8.69 -33.89 -18.00
CA GLU A 486 7.27 -34.28 -18.03
C GLU A 486 6.34 -33.28 -17.32
N PHE A 487 6.83 -32.69 -16.24
CA PHE A 487 6.10 -31.72 -15.42
C PHE A 487 6.69 -30.31 -15.52
N ASP A 488 7.48 -30.05 -16.56
CA ASP A 488 7.94 -28.69 -16.84
C ASP A 488 6.84 -27.93 -17.58
N VAL A 489 6.51 -26.71 -17.13
CA VAL A 489 5.53 -25.87 -17.81
C VAL A 489 5.96 -25.61 -19.25
N GLN A 490 5.11 -25.81 -20.25
CA GLN A 490 5.40 -25.34 -21.60
C GLN A 490 4.85 -23.93 -21.76
N ILE A 491 5.64 -22.97 -22.27
CA ILE A 491 5.26 -21.55 -22.34
C ILE A 491 4.98 -21.18 -23.81
N PRO A 492 3.74 -21.41 -24.30
CA PRO A 492 3.37 -21.02 -25.65
C PRO A 492 3.26 -19.50 -25.80
N THR A 493 3.53 -19.01 -27.00
CA THR A 493 3.25 -17.63 -27.38
C THR A 493 1.75 -17.42 -27.60
N GLU A 494 1.29 -16.16 -27.51
CA GLU A 494 -0.10 -15.74 -27.78
C GLU A 494 -1.19 -16.38 -26.90
N THR A 495 -0.81 -17.10 -25.86
CA THR A 495 -1.74 -17.79 -24.95
C THR A 495 -1.69 -17.17 -23.56
N PHE A 496 -2.82 -17.13 -22.86
CA PHE A 496 -2.87 -16.74 -21.46
C PHE A 496 -2.45 -17.90 -20.56
N ILE A 497 -1.32 -17.75 -19.89
CA ILE A 497 -0.74 -18.79 -19.04
C ILE A 497 -0.92 -18.38 -17.58
N PRO A 498 -1.59 -19.18 -16.73
CA PRO A 498 -1.66 -18.90 -15.31
C PRO A 498 -0.27 -18.86 -14.69
N VAL A 499 0.00 -17.86 -13.84
CA VAL A 499 1.23 -17.76 -13.05
C VAL A 499 0.90 -17.27 -11.64
N ALA A 500 1.59 -17.80 -10.63
CA ALA A 500 1.49 -17.36 -9.24
C ALA A 500 2.89 -17.19 -8.65
N PHE A 501 2.98 -16.49 -7.53
CA PHE A 501 4.24 -16.13 -6.90
C PHE A 501 4.21 -16.44 -5.41
N LEU A 502 5.37 -16.82 -4.88
CA LEU A 502 5.57 -17.08 -3.46
C LEU A 502 6.83 -16.34 -2.99
N GLN A 503 6.85 -15.85 -1.75
CA GLN A 503 7.99 -15.11 -1.20
C GLN A 503 8.14 -15.44 0.29
N TRP A 504 9.38 -15.65 0.72
CA TRP A 504 9.78 -15.90 2.11
C TRP A 504 10.79 -14.86 2.56
N ALA A 505 10.48 -14.14 3.64
CA ALA A 505 11.40 -13.26 4.35
C ALA A 505 12.13 -14.00 5.47
N GLY A 506 13.36 -14.44 5.18
CA GLY A 506 14.17 -15.29 6.04
C GLY A 506 14.47 -14.68 7.40
N ARG A 507 14.71 -13.36 7.45
CA ARG A 507 14.95 -12.62 8.71
C ARG A 507 13.79 -12.73 9.70
N ASP A 508 12.56 -12.85 9.20
CA ASP A 508 11.34 -13.00 9.99
C ASP A 508 10.97 -14.48 10.21
N LYS A 509 11.91 -15.39 9.90
CA LYS A 509 11.78 -16.85 10.02
C LYS A 509 10.66 -17.43 9.17
N GLU A 510 10.35 -16.76 8.06
CA GLU A 510 9.47 -17.31 7.04
C GLU A 510 10.18 -18.45 6.32
N LYS A 511 9.58 -19.64 6.39
CA LYS A 511 10.05 -20.88 5.75
C LYS A 511 8.85 -21.80 5.54
N ASP A 512 8.91 -22.63 4.51
CA ASP A 512 7.87 -23.61 4.15
C ASP A 512 6.47 -22.95 4.07
N GLU A 513 5.59 -23.22 5.03
CA GLU A 513 4.22 -22.69 5.10
C GLU A 513 4.11 -21.21 5.50
N HIS A 514 5.14 -20.66 6.13
CA HIS A 514 5.16 -19.24 6.51
C HIS A 514 5.75 -18.46 5.35
N MET A 515 4.87 -17.90 4.51
CA MET A 515 5.26 -17.13 3.33
C MET A 515 4.16 -16.15 2.93
N ALA A 516 4.51 -15.21 2.07
CA ALA A 516 3.56 -14.46 1.27
C ALA A 516 3.29 -15.22 -0.05
N ILE A 517 2.01 -15.34 -0.43
CA ILE A 517 1.58 -16.03 -1.66
C ILE A 517 0.59 -15.17 -2.46
N SER A 518 0.68 -15.20 -3.78
CA SER A 518 -0.27 -14.57 -4.67
C SER A 518 -1.42 -15.52 -5.05
N THR A 519 -2.55 -14.97 -5.50
CA THR A 519 -3.51 -15.74 -6.31
C THR A 519 -2.92 -16.01 -7.70
N TRP A 520 -3.67 -16.70 -8.56
CA TRP A 520 -3.33 -16.82 -9.98
C TRP A 520 -3.49 -15.47 -10.73
N TYR A 521 -2.45 -15.11 -11.46
CA TYR A 521 -2.38 -14.07 -12.47
C TYR A 521 -2.24 -14.74 -13.84
N TYR A 522 -2.19 -13.95 -14.92
CA TYR A 522 -1.92 -14.45 -16.26
C TYR A 522 -0.69 -13.79 -16.85
N THR A 523 0.08 -14.58 -17.59
CA THR A 523 1.14 -14.11 -18.47
C THR A 523 0.70 -14.28 -19.92
N ILE A 524 1.08 -13.36 -20.79
CA ILE A 524 1.02 -13.55 -22.24
C ILE A 524 2.33 -13.09 -22.90
N LEU A 525 2.84 -13.93 -23.81
CA LEU A 525 3.97 -13.59 -24.68
C LEU A 525 3.41 -13.12 -26.02
N LYS A 526 3.39 -11.80 -26.24
CA LYS A 526 2.96 -11.23 -27.52
C LYS A 526 4.11 -11.31 -28.52
N PRO A 527 3.92 -11.84 -29.74
CA PRO A 527 4.94 -11.80 -30.78
C PRO A 527 5.13 -10.42 -31.35
N ALA A 528 6.21 -10.25 -32.10
CA ALA A 528 6.44 -9.06 -32.89
C ALA A 528 5.24 -8.79 -33.80
N LEU A 529 4.86 -7.52 -33.94
CA LEU A 529 3.95 -7.15 -35.02
C LEU A 529 4.59 -7.56 -36.35
N PRO A 530 3.89 -8.31 -37.21
CA PRO A 530 4.49 -8.78 -38.45
C PRO A 530 4.92 -7.57 -39.29
N GLN A 531 6.10 -7.62 -39.92
CA GLN A 531 6.60 -6.51 -40.74
C GLN A 531 5.60 -6.08 -41.83
N SER A 532 4.74 -7.01 -42.26
CA SER A 532 3.62 -6.76 -43.17
C SER A 532 2.68 -5.67 -42.70
N LEU A 533 2.54 -5.45 -41.39
CA LEU A 533 1.71 -4.36 -40.86
C LEU A 533 2.23 -2.96 -41.26
N TYR A 534 3.54 -2.81 -41.53
CA TYR A 534 4.13 -1.53 -41.93
C TYR A 534 4.05 -1.28 -43.44
N TYR A 535 4.17 -2.31 -44.28
CA TYR A 535 4.17 -2.16 -45.74
C TYR A 535 2.84 -2.54 -46.42
N MET A 536 1.98 -3.36 -45.81
CA MET A 536 0.70 -3.73 -46.41
C MET A 536 -0.29 -2.56 -46.49
N PRO A 537 -0.46 -1.70 -45.47
CA PRO A 537 -1.34 -0.54 -45.59
C PRO A 537 -1.01 0.38 -46.78
N PRO A 538 0.26 0.82 -47.02
CA PRO A 538 0.56 1.63 -48.19
C PRO A 538 0.40 0.86 -49.51
N ILE A 539 0.67 -0.46 -49.56
CA ILE A 539 0.42 -1.28 -50.76
C ILE A 539 -1.07 -1.37 -51.06
N ILE A 540 -1.91 -1.65 -50.07
CA ILE A 540 -3.37 -1.72 -50.22
C ILE A 540 -3.92 -0.36 -50.67
N ALA A 541 -3.44 0.74 -50.08
CA ALA A 541 -3.80 2.09 -50.50
C ALA A 541 -3.42 2.36 -51.97
N ALA A 542 -2.22 1.96 -52.40
CA ALA A 542 -1.78 2.09 -53.79
C ALA A 542 -2.64 1.26 -54.75
N ILE A 543 -2.95 0.00 -54.40
CA ILE A 543 -3.85 -0.85 -55.19
C ILE A 543 -5.23 -0.20 -55.31
N PHE A 544 -5.77 0.33 -54.21
CA PHE A 544 -7.08 0.98 -54.19
C PHE A 544 -7.11 2.24 -55.07
N VAL A 545 -6.08 3.08 -55.00
CA VAL A 545 -5.93 4.26 -55.86
C VAL A 545 -5.78 3.89 -57.33
N CYS A 546 -4.97 2.88 -57.65
CA CYS A 546 -4.82 2.37 -59.02
C CYS A 546 -6.14 1.81 -59.56
N PHE A 547 -6.89 1.07 -58.75
CA PHE A 547 -8.19 0.53 -59.12
C PHE A 547 -9.23 1.64 -59.37
N GLN A 548 -9.29 2.65 -58.48
CA GLN A 548 -10.14 3.83 -58.70
C GLN A 548 -9.74 4.59 -59.97
N GLY A 549 -8.44 4.79 -60.20
CA GLY A 549 -7.91 5.41 -61.42
C GLY A 549 -8.28 4.62 -62.67
N TRP A 550 -8.19 3.29 -62.63
CA TRP A 550 -8.60 2.40 -63.71
C TRP A 550 -10.11 2.48 -63.98
N LEU A 551 -10.97 2.51 -62.95
CA LEU A 551 -12.42 2.72 -63.11
C LEU A 551 -12.74 4.08 -63.75
N VAL A 552 -12.06 5.15 -63.31
CA VAL A 552 -12.22 6.50 -63.90
C VAL A 552 -11.74 6.51 -65.35
N TRP A 553 -10.63 5.85 -65.66
CA TRP A 553 -10.14 5.72 -67.03
C TRP A 553 -11.08 4.90 -67.91
N MET A 554 -11.58 3.77 -67.42
CA MET A 554 -12.55 2.92 -68.11
C MET A 554 -13.84 3.68 -68.41
N THR A 555 -14.39 4.42 -67.44
CA THR A 555 -15.60 5.25 -67.64
C THR A 555 -15.37 6.40 -68.62
N LYS A 556 -14.21 7.06 -68.58
CA LYS A 556 -13.83 8.07 -69.59
C LYS A 556 -13.66 7.45 -70.98
N ARG A 557 -13.04 6.27 -71.06
CA ARG A 557 -12.82 5.54 -72.32
C ARG A 557 -14.13 5.06 -72.92
N THR A 558 -15.02 4.48 -72.14
CA THR A 558 -16.36 4.07 -72.62
C THR A 558 -17.17 5.27 -73.07
N ARG A 559 -17.18 6.38 -72.33
CA ARG A 559 -17.78 7.65 -72.80
C ARG A 559 -17.20 8.12 -74.13
N LYS A 560 -15.87 8.16 -74.28
CA LYS A 560 -15.22 8.51 -75.55
C LYS A 560 -15.59 7.54 -76.69
N MET A 561 -15.69 6.25 -76.42
CA MET A 561 -16.13 5.26 -77.42
C MET A 561 -17.61 5.43 -77.79
N TYR A 562 -18.47 5.88 -76.86
CA TYR A 562 -19.84 6.30 -77.16
C TYR A 562 -19.85 7.55 -78.05
N ASP A 563 -19.09 8.59 -77.71
CA ASP A 563 -19.01 9.84 -78.49
C ASP A 563 -18.45 9.61 -79.91
N GLU A 564 -17.53 8.66 -80.07
CA GLU A 564 -16.96 8.25 -81.37
C GLU A 564 -17.85 7.26 -82.16
N GLY A 565 -19.05 6.91 -81.66
CA GLY A 565 -19.99 6.01 -82.33
C GLY A 565 -19.55 4.54 -82.40
N LYS A 566 -18.56 4.14 -81.60
CA LYS A 566 -17.98 2.78 -81.58
C LYS A 566 -18.68 1.82 -80.62
N MET A 567 -19.64 2.29 -79.80
CA MET A 567 -20.52 1.46 -78.97
C MET A 567 -21.98 1.91 -79.07
N ARG A 568 -22.91 0.96 -79.25
CA ARG A 568 -24.37 1.22 -79.19
C ARG A 568 -24.88 1.06 -77.77
N ARG A 569 -25.89 1.85 -77.43
CA ARG A 569 -26.48 1.94 -76.08
C ARG A 569 -27.60 0.91 -75.95
N ASP A 570 -27.23 -0.36 -76.01
CA ASP A 570 -28.21 -1.45 -75.99
C ASP A 570 -28.19 -2.12 -74.60
N GLU A 571 -29.33 -1.99 -73.91
CA GLU A 571 -29.83 -2.75 -72.74
C GLU A 571 -29.31 -2.39 -71.34
N LEU A 572 -29.86 -1.33 -70.74
CA LEU A 572 -30.13 -1.32 -69.30
C LEU A 572 -31.32 -2.27 -69.05
N PRO A 573 -31.18 -3.33 -68.23
CA PRO A 573 -32.34 -4.11 -67.81
C PRO A 573 -33.26 -3.21 -66.95
N LYS A 574 -34.56 -3.24 -67.27
CA LYS A 574 -35.61 -2.53 -66.55
C LYS A 574 -35.72 -2.97 -65.10
#